data_AF-A0A959ZWP4-F1
#
_entry.id   AF-A0A959ZWP4-F1
#
_cell.length_a   1.000
_cell.length_b   1.000
_cell.length_c   1.000
_cell.angle_alpha   90.00
_cell.angle_beta   90.00
_cell.angle_gamma   90.00
#
_symmetry.space_group_name_H-M   'P 1'
#
loop_
_entity.id
_entity.type
_entity.pdbx_description
1 polymer ?
#
loop_
_entity_poly.entity_id
_entity_poly.type
_entity_poly.pdbx_seq_one_letter_code
_entity_poly.pdbx_strand_id
1 'polypeptide(L)'
;MSTATKTRPTKSDVVEFTCARCEVTSRWTQGLGAATPPNWVKEKGLYYCLACRRERAMEQAVENAGGDSVSTADRAKLRSAAVVDFEIARDPDRTEGEIAKAARASIGAVRKARKRRPS
;
A
#
# COMPACT_ATOMS: atom_id res chain seq x y z
N MET A 1 38.63 0.06 15.30
CA MET A 1 37.26 0.62 15.39
C MET A 1 37.18 1.82 14.45
N SER A 2 36.67 1.62 13.24
CA SER A 2 36.59 2.71 12.24
C SER A 2 35.24 3.40 12.37
N THR A 3 35.26 4.66 12.82
CA THR A 3 34.10 5.53 12.87
C THR A 3 33.70 5.92 11.45
N ALA A 4 32.52 5.46 11.02
CA ALA A 4 31.93 5.84 9.75
C ALA A 4 31.51 7.32 9.80
N THR A 5 32.25 8.18 9.10
CA THR A 5 31.87 9.57 8.87
C THR A 5 30.62 9.59 8.01
N LYS A 6 29.49 9.98 8.59
CA LYS A 6 28.19 10.07 7.90
C LYS A 6 28.20 11.32 7.01
N THR A 7 28.62 11.16 5.75
CA THR A 7 28.58 12.23 4.74
C THR A 7 27.14 12.74 4.60
N ARG A 8 26.97 14.06 4.71
CA ARG A 8 25.66 14.71 4.55
C ARG A 8 25.21 14.55 3.10
N PRO A 9 23.99 14.04 2.83
CA PRO A 9 23.50 13.92 1.46
C PRO A 9 23.42 15.31 0.81
N THR A 10 23.85 15.39 -0.45
CA THR A 10 23.82 16.62 -1.24
C THR A 10 22.44 16.79 -1.88
N LYS A 11 22.12 18.00 -2.34
CA LYS A 11 20.83 18.30 -3.01
C LYS A 11 20.60 17.43 -4.25
N SER A 12 21.67 16.96 -4.88
CA SER A 12 21.72 16.08 -6.05
C SER A 12 21.20 14.66 -5.79
N ASP A 13 21.16 14.24 -4.51
CA ASP A 13 20.77 12.89 -4.11
C ASP A 13 19.26 12.77 -3.84
N VAL A 14 18.51 13.86 -3.95
CA VAL A 14 17.06 13.91 -3.69
C VAL A 14 16.30 13.79 -5.00
N VAL A 15 15.58 12.69 -5.18
CA VAL A 15 14.70 12.43 -6.31
C VAL A 15 13.25 12.66 -5.91
N GLU A 16 12.48 13.30 -6.79
CA GLU A 16 11.05 13.52 -6.60
C GLU A 16 10.24 12.44 -7.34
N PHE A 17 9.23 11.93 -6.66
CA PHE A 17 8.30 10.90 -7.14
C PHE A 17 6.90 11.47 -7.15
N THR A 18 6.21 11.38 -8.28
CA THR A 18 4.82 11.84 -8.42
C THR A 18 3.91 10.65 -8.65
N CYS A 19 2.83 10.56 -7.86
CA CYS A 19 1.83 9.52 -8.06
C CYS A 19 1.06 9.79 -9.35
N ALA A 20 1.04 8.83 -10.27
CA ALA A 20 0.36 8.97 -11.57
C ALA A 20 -1.19 9.00 -11.47
N ARG A 21 -1.77 8.87 -10.27
CA ARG A 21 -3.22 8.91 -10.04
C ARG A 21 -3.66 10.16 -9.28
N CYS A 22 -3.09 10.40 -8.09
CA CYS A 22 -3.49 11.53 -7.24
C CYS A 22 -2.52 12.70 -7.25
N GLU A 23 -1.46 12.63 -8.08
CA GLU A 23 -0.46 13.68 -8.27
C GLU A 23 0.33 14.08 -7.01
N VAL A 24 0.12 13.40 -5.88
CA VAL A 24 0.91 13.62 -4.67
C VAL A 24 2.38 13.40 -4.99
N THR A 25 3.23 14.29 -4.49
CA THR A 25 4.67 14.22 -4.67
C THR A 25 5.36 13.77 -3.39
N SER A 26 6.47 13.05 -3.53
CA SER A 26 7.33 12.65 -2.42
C SER A 26 8.79 12.84 -2.82
N ARG A 27 9.56 13.47 -1.94
CA ARG A 27 11.01 13.62 -2.11
C ARG A 27 11.72 12.52 -1.36
N TRP A 28 12.62 11.82 -2.05
CA TRP A 28 13.33 10.68 -1.52
C TRP A 28 14.81 10.76 -1.84
N THR A 29 15.63 10.57 -0.81
CA THR A 29 17.08 10.57 -0.98
C THR A 29 17.53 9.19 -1.46
N GLN A 30 18.11 9.13 -2.65
CA GLN A 30 18.79 7.96 -3.17
C GLN A 30 19.98 7.59 -2.26
N GLY A 31 20.22 6.29 -2.06
CA GLY A 31 21.29 5.80 -1.19
C GLY A 31 20.84 5.30 0.20
N LEU A 32 19.55 5.39 0.54
CA LEU A 32 18.98 4.81 1.76
C LEU A 32 18.55 3.33 1.61
N GLY A 33 19.04 2.63 0.58
CA GLY A 33 18.79 1.20 0.37
C GLY A 33 17.49 0.83 -0.36
N ALA A 34 16.62 1.80 -0.69
CA ALA A 34 15.41 1.58 -1.49
C ALA A 34 15.38 2.50 -2.73
N ALA A 35 14.98 1.95 -3.87
CA ALA A 35 14.90 2.66 -5.15
C ALA A 35 13.74 3.68 -5.20
N THR A 36 12.73 3.51 -4.35
CA THR A 36 11.53 4.36 -4.26
C THR A 36 11.24 4.70 -2.80
N PRO A 37 10.43 5.75 -2.53
CA PRO A 37 9.96 6.01 -1.18
C PRO A 37 9.21 4.78 -0.60
N PRO A 38 9.23 4.59 0.73
CA PRO A 38 8.54 3.48 1.37
C PRO A 38 7.06 3.40 0.98
N ASN A 39 6.59 2.19 0.65
CA ASN A 39 5.22 1.89 0.22
C ASN A 39 4.79 2.45 -1.15
N TRP A 40 5.72 3.01 -1.92
CA TRP A 40 5.51 3.33 -3.33
C TRP A 40 5.93 2.16 -4.20
N VAL A 41 5.27 2.00 -5.35
CA VAL A 41 5.62 0.97 -6.34
C VAL A 41 5.67 1.62 -7.72
N LYS A 42 6.60 1.13 -8.55
CA LYS A 42 6.67 1.44 -9.98
C LYS A 42 5.95 0.35 -10.76
N GLU A 43 4.87 0.68 -11.44
CA GLU A 43 4.09 -0.23 -12.29
C GLU A 43 4.06 0.35 -13.71
N LYS A 44 4.49 -0.41 -14.73
CA LYS A 44 4.51 0.03 -16.14
C LYS A 44 5.18 1.40 -16.36
N GLY A 45 6.24 1.68 -15.61
CA GLY A 45 6.97 2.95 -15.71
C GLY A 45 6.40 4.09 -14.87
N LEU A 46 5.19 3.96 -14.34
CA LEU A 46 4.52 4.97 -13.51
C LEU A 46 4.64 4.65 -12.02
N TYR A 47 4.69 5.69 -11.19
CA TYR A 47 4.73 5.53 -9.74
C TYR A 47 3.33 5.66 -9.14
N TYR A 48 3.03 4.80 -8.16
CA TYR A 48 1.77 4.84 -7.42
C TYR A 48 2.04 4.84 -5.92
N CYS A 49 1.42 5.79 -5.22
CA CYS A 49 1.45 5.85 -3.76
C CYS A 49 0.58 4.73 -3.15
N LEU A 50 0.84 4.40 -1.88
CA LEU A 50 0.10 3.37 -1.16
C LEU A 50 -1.42 3.61 -1.15
N ALA A 51 -1.85 4.87 -0.97
CA ALA A 51 -3.27 5.22 -0.92
C ALA A 51 -3.99 4.87 -2.23
N CYS A 52 -3.46 5.30 -3.37
CA CYS A 52 -4.04 5.00 -4.68
C CYS A 52 -4.03 3.51 -5.01
N ARG A 53 -3.04 2.76 -4.52
CA ARG A 53 -3.00 1.30 -4.69
C ARG A 53 -4.11 0.61 -3.88
N ARG A 54 -4.37 1.07 -2.65
CA ARG A 54 -5.51 0.60 -1.83
C ARG A 54 -6.84 0.94 -2.48
N GLU A 55 -6.98 2.15 -3.00
CA GLU A 55 -8.19 2.60 -3.71
C GLU A 55 -8.47 1.74 -4.94
N ARG A 56 -7.46 1.44 -5.74
CA ARG A 56 -7.59 0.52 -6.89
C ARG A 56 -8.07 -0.87 -6.46
N ALA A 57 -7.54 -1.42 -5.36
CA ALA A 57 -7.97 -2.71 -4.84
C ALA A 57 -9.45 -2.67 -4.39
N MET A 58 -9.86 -1.58 -3.73
CA MET A 58 -11.24 -1.34 -3.31
C MET A 58 -12.20 -1.22 -4.50
N GLU A 59 -11.83 -0.44 -5.51
CA GLU A 59 -12.62 -0.25 -6.73
C GLU A 59 -12.77 -1.56 -7.49
N GLN A 60 -11.69 -2.31 -7.68
CA GLN A 60 -11.74 -3.60 -8.35
C GLN A 60 -12.66 -4.59 -7.62
N ALA A 61 -12.66 -4.60 -6.29
CA ALA A 61 -13.52 -5.49 -5.52
C ALA A 61 -15.01 -5.12 -5.65
N VAL A 62 -15.34 -3.83 -5.75
CA VAL A 62 -16.72 -3.37 -6.00
C VAL A 62 -17.13 -3.70 -7.43
N GLU A 63 -16.26 -3.43 -8.41
CA GLU A 63 -16.50 -3.73 -9.82
C GLU A 63 -16.77 -5.22 -10.05
N ASN A 64 -15.92 -6.09 -9.49
CA ASN A 64 -16.09 -7.54 -9.57
C ASN A 64 -17.39 -8.05 -8.93
N ALA A 65 -18.01 -7.27 -8.04
CA ALA A 65 -19.26 -7.62 -7.37
C ALA A 65 -20.51 -7.07 -8.07
N GLY A 66 -20.36 -6.37 -9.21
CA GLY A 66 -21.46 -5.77 -9.97
C GLY A 66 -21.46 -4.24 -10.00
N GLY A 67 -20.40 -3.59 -9.51
CA GLY A 67 -20.23 -2.13 -9.62
C GLY A 67 -21.39 -1.37 -8.98
N ASP A 68 -22.12 -0.62 -9.81
CA ASP A 68 -23.25 0.23 -9.40
C ASP A 68 -24.48 -0.56 -8.91
N SER A 69 -24.61 -1.84 -9.28
CA SER A 69 -25.72 -2.68 -8.81
C SER A 69 -25.58 -3.11 -7.34
N VAL A 70 -24.41 -2.89 -6.73
CA VAL A 70 -24.13 -3.27 -5.35
C VAL A 70 -24.69 -2.22 -4.39
N SER A 71 -25.38 -2.65 -3.34
CA SER A 71 -25.89 -1.75 -2.30
C SER A 71 -24.77 -0.95 -1.62
N THR A 72 -25.06 0.26 -1.14
CA THR A 72 -24.06 1.10 -0.43
C THR A 72 -23.42 0.36 0.76
N ALA A 73 -24.22 -0.39 1.52
CA ALA A 73 -23.74 -1.16 2.67
C ALA A 73 -22.79 -2.29 2.24
N ASP A 74 -23.09 -2.99 1.14
CA ASP A 74 -22.24 -4.06 0.65
C ASP A 74 -20.98 -3.53 -0.03
N ARG A 75 -21.05 -2.37 -0.70
CA ARG A 75 -19.84 -1.67 -1.19
C ARG A 75 -18.89 -1.34 -0.03
N ALA A 76 -19.39 -0.88 1.11
CA ALA A 76 -18.54 -0.61 2.27
C ALA A 76 -17.85 -1.88 2.80
N LYS A 77 -18.57 -3.01 2.87
CA LYS A 77 -18.02 -4.31 3.27
C LYS A 77 -16.95 -4.80 2.28
N LEU A 78 -17.23 -4.71 0.97
CA LEU A 78 -16.29 -5.10 -0.09
C LEU A 78 -15.02 -4.28 -0.04
N ARG A 79 -15.13 -2.95 0.11
CA ARG A 79 -13.96 -2.06 0.25
C ARG A 79 -13.12 -2.41 1.47
N SER A 80 -13.75 -2.62 2.62
CA SER A 80 -13.03 -3.02 3.85
C SER A 80 -12.31 -4.35 3.67
N ALA A 81 -12.98 -5.37 3.10
CA ALA A 81 -12.37 -6.66 2.83
C ALA A 81 -11.20 -6.55 1.82
N ALA A 82 -11.36 -5.74 0.77
CA ALA A 82 -10.36 -5.55 -0.26
C ALA A 82 -9.07 -4.91 0.27
N VAL A 83 -9.15 -3.91 1.16
CA VAL A 83 -7.96 -3.31 1.77
C VAL A 83 -7.25 -4.32 2.67
N VAL A 84 -7.97 -5.15 3.42
CA VAL A 84 -7.37 -6.21 4.23
C VAL A 84 -6.62 -7.21 3.35
N ASP A 85 -7.28 -7.69 2.30
CA ASP A 85 -6.67 -8.63 1.34
C ASP A 85 -5.45 -8.01 0.64
N PHE A 86 -5.50 -6.72 0.28
CA PHE A 86 -4.37 -5.98 -0.28
C PHE A 86 -3.20 -5.90 0.69
N GLU A 87 -3.43 -5.58 1.97
CA GLU A 87 -2.36 -5.46 2.96
C GLU A 87 -1.70 -6.82 3.26
N ILE A 88 -2.48 -7.91 3.28
CA ILE A 88 -1.94 -9.27 3.40
C ILE A 88 -1.06 -9.61 2.18
N ALA A 89 -1.54 -9.33 0.97
CA ALA A 89 -0.78 -9.61 -0.25
C ALA A 89 0.48 -8.73 -0.37
N ARG A 90 0.41 -7.49 0.13
CA ARG A 90 1.53 -6.53 0.08
C ARG A 90 2.68 -6.93 1.00
N ASP A 91 2.36 -7.49 2.16
CA ASP A 91 3.34 -7.90 3.17
C ASP A 91 2.78 -9.06 4.00
N PRO A 92 2.95 -10.32 3.53
CA PRO A 92 2.38 -11.50 4.18
C PRO A 92 2.93 -11.77 5.58
N ASP A 93 4.13 -11.27 5.88
CA ASP A 93 4.84 -11.50 7.14
C ASP A 93 4.43 -10.51 8.24
N ARG A 94 3.72 -9.42 7.90
CA ARG A 94 3.19 -8.49 8.91
C ARG A 94 2.22 -9.15 9.86
N THR A 95 2.32 -8.77 11.12
CA THR A 95 1.43 -9.26 12.16
C THR A 95 -0.02 -8.86 11.86
N GLU A 96 -0.97 -9.65 12.36
CA GLU A 96 -2.40 -9.38 12.17
C GLU A 96 -2.80 -7.99 12.71
N GLY A 97 -2.19 -7.57 13.81
CA GLY A 97 -2.41 -6.25 14.42
C GLY A 97 -1.91 -5.09 13.55
N GLU A 98 -0.75 -5.24 12.92
CA GLU A 98 -0.21 -4.24 12.00
C GLU A 98 -1.05 -4.11 10.73
N ILE A 99 -1.51 -5.24 10.18
CA ILE A 99 -2.43 -5.26 9.03
C ILE A 99 -3.77 -4.64 9.41
N ALA A 100 -4.34 -5.00 10.55
CA ALA A 100 -5.61 -4.45 11.05
C ALA A 100 -5.53 -2.93 11.20
N LYS A 101 -4.44 -2.42 11.79
CA LYS A 101 -4.17 -0.98 11.90
C LYS A 101 -4.02 -0.31 10.54
N ALA A 102 -3.27 -0.92 9.62
CA ALA A 102 -3.02 -0.37 8.29
C ALA A 102 -4.30 -0.30 7.44
N ALA A 103 -5.18 -1.31 7.56
CA ALA A 103 -6.43 -1.44 6.82
C ALA A 103 -7.65 -0.80 7.52
N ARG A 104 -7.48 -0.26 8.74
CA ARG A 104 -8.58 0.21 9.60
C ARG A 104 -9.67 -0.84 9.79
N ALA A 105 -9.24 -2.08 10.06
CA ALA A 105 -10.09 -3.24 10.23
C ALA A 105 -9.86 -3.90 11.60
N SER A 106 -10.68 -4.89 11.96
CA SER A 106 -10.47 -5.70 13.15
C SER A 106 -9.46 -6.83 12.89
N ILE A 107 -8.74 -7.27 13.92
CA ILE A 107 -7.86 -8.46 13.85
C ILE A 107 -8.66 -9.70 13.38
N GLY A 108 -9.92 -9.84 13.82
CA GLY A 108 -10.81 -10.91 13.38
C GLY A 108 -11.07 -10.91 11.87
N ALA A 109 -11.19 -9.73 11.25
CA ALA A 109 -11.33 -9.62 9.80
C ALA A 109 -10.05 -10.08 9.06
N VAL A 110 -8.88 -9.73 9.59
CA VAL A 110 -7.57 -10.18 9.07
C VAL A 110 -7.41 -11.69 9.19
N ARG A 111 -7.73 -12.27 10.36
CA ARG A 111 -7.74 -13.73 10.56
C ARG A 111 -8.63 -14.45 9.56
N LYS A 112 -9.86 -13.94 9.39
CA LYS A 112 -10.81 -14.50 8.41
C LYS A 112 -10.26 -14.38 6.99
N ALA A 113 -9.54 -13.31 6.66
CA ALA A 113 -8.93 -13.12 5.35
C ALA A 113 -7.78 -14.09 5.09
N ARG A 114 -6.85 -14.26 6.04
CA ARG A 114 -5.77 -15.26 5.94
C ARG A 114 -6.32 -16.68 5.76
N LYS A 115 -7.40 -17.05 6.47
CA LYS A 115 -8.04 -18.36 6.29
C LYS A 115 -8.63 -18.60 4.88
N ARG A 116 -9.07 -17.55 4.18
CA ARG A 116 -9.55 -17.65 2.79
C ARG A 116 -8.41 -17.77 1.77
N ARG A 117 -7.19 -17.43 2.17
CA ARG A 117 -5.98 -17.40 1.36
C ARG A 117 -4.89 -18.24 2.05
N PRO A 118 -4.98 -19.58 2.04
CA PRO A 118 -3.85 -20.38 2.47
C PRO A 118 -2.66 -20.01 1.57
N SER A 119 -1.55 -19.62 2.20
CA SER A 119 -0.29 -19.27 1.54
C SER A 119 0.22 -20.43 0.68
#